data_AF-A0A8S3KBT6-F1
#
_entry.id   AF-A0A8S3KBT6-F1
#
_cell.length_a   1.000
_cell.length_b   1.000
_cell.length_c   1.000
_cell.angle_alpha   90.00
_cell.angle_beta   90.00
_cell.angle_gamma   90.00
#
_symmetry.space_group_name_H-M   'P 1'
#
loop_
_entity.id
_entity.type
_entity.pdbx_description
1 polymer ?
#
loop_
_entity_poly.entity_id
_entity_poly.type
_entity_poly.pdbx_seq_one_letter_code
_entity_poly.pdbx_strand_id
1 'polypeptide(L)'
;MKPDGSRSHPVRSCRDITDYYPTKPNGFYFIDPNEGSKNDAVLVYCKLTQRLTCVNATNGLIQSHMFSKNRIHYGKNIRLLGDLQQSEVL
;
A
#
# COMPACT_ATOMS: atom_id res chain seq x y z
N MET A 1 -4.51 -17.27 13.04
CA MET A 1 -4.87 -15.88 13.39
C MET A 1 -5.08 -15.12 12.10
N LYS A 2 -6.11 -14.26 11.98
CA LYS A 2 -6.43 -13.55 10.71
C LYS A 2 -5.60 -12.26 10.61
N PRO A 3 -4.88 -12.00 9.50
CA PRO A 3 -4.06 -10.79 9.38
C PRO A 3 -4.91 -9.53 9.28
N ASP A 4 -4.60 -8.51 10.11
CA ASP A 4 -5.42 -7.31 10.26
C ASP A 4 -4.69 -6.01 9.86
N GLY A 5 -3.45 -6.16 9.37
CA GLY A 5 -2.58 -5.05 8.97
C GLY A 5 -1.82 -4.42 10.14
N SER A 6 -1.86 -5.01 11.33
CA SER A 6 -0.96 -4.66 12.44
C SER A 6 0.45 -5.17 12.17
N ARG A 7 1.46 -4.60 12.86
CA ARG A 7 2.85 -5.05 12.74
C ARG A 7 3.03 -6.53 13.10
N SER A 8 2.23 -7.05 14.04
CA SER A 8 2.29 -8.44 14.46
C SER A 8 1.60 -9.39 13.49
N HIS A 9 0.65 -8.88 12.68
CA HIS A 9 -0.15 -9.63 11.71
C HIS A 9 -0.35 -8.82 10.41
N PRO A 10 0.73 -8.60 9.63
CA PRO A 10 0.66 -7.86 8.39
C PRO A 10 -0.21 -8.59 7.36
N VAL A 11 -0.93 -7.82 6.55
CA VAL A 11 -1.73 -8.36 5.43
C VAL A 11 -0.89 -8.42 4.14
N ARG A 12 -1.31 -9.21 3.16
CA ARG A 12 -0.58 -9.31 1.88
C ARG A 12 -0.75 -8.08 0.99
N SER A 13 -1.89 -7.40 1.08
CA SER A 13 -2.19 -6.17 0.35
C SER A 13 -3.28 -5.34 1.05
N CYS A 14 -3.41 -4.05 0.70
CA CYS A 14 -4.51 -3.23 1.23
C CYS A 14 -5.89 -3.74 0.79
N ARG A 15 -5.97 -4.48 -0.33
CA ARG A 15 -7.23 -5.11 -0.78
C ARG A 15 -7.72 -6.15 0.21
N ASP A 16 -6.81 -6.94 0.78
CA ASP A 16 -7.15 -7.98 1.76
C ASP A 16 -7.80 -7.35 3.01
N ILE A 17 -7.36 -6.15 3.40
CA ILE A 17 -7.99 -5.41 4.51
C ILE A 17 -9.46 -5.12 4.18
N THR A 18 -9.76 -4.62 2.97
CA THR A 18 -11.15 -4.33 2.57
C THR A 18 -12.00 -5.60 2.49
N ASP A 19 -11.44 -6.70 1.98
CA ASP A 19 -12.17 -7.96 1.80
C ASP A 19 -12.49 -8.63 3.16
N TYR A 20 -11.65 -8.43 4.17
CA TYR A 20 -11.79 -9.05 5.49
C TYR A 20 -12.33 -8.14 6.59
N TYR A 21 -12.14 -6.84 6.47
CA TYR A 21 -12.47 -5.80 7.44
C TYR A 21 -13.04 -4.57 6.72
N PRO A 22 -14.23 -4.68 6.11
CA PRO A 22 -14.79 -3.65 5.24
C PRO A 22 -15.06 -2.30 5.95
N THR A 23 -15.10 -2.29 7.29
CA THR A 23 -15.31 -1.09 8.12
C THR A 23 -14.00 -0.41 8.56
N LYS A 24 -12.82 -0.99 8.25
CA LYS A 24 -11.55 -0.34 8.60
C LYS A 24 -11.38 0.96 7.81
N PRO A 25 -10.87 2.03 8.46
CA PRO A 25 -10.68 3.31 7.80
C PRO A 25 -9.44 3.31 6.91
N ASN A 26 -9.37 4.27 5.99
CA ASN A 26 -8.09 4.61 5.34
C ASN A 26 -7.04 4.93 6.41
N GLY A 27 -5.78 4.55 6.19
CA GLY A 27 -4.74 4.73 7.19
C GLY A 27 -3.48 3.95 6.90
N PHE A 28 -2.55 3.94 7.86
CA PHE A 28 -1.31 3.19 7.74
C PHE A 28 -1.48 1.75 8.23
N TYR A 29 -0.98 0.81 7.42
CA TYR A 29 -1.04 -0.62 7.70
C TYR A 29 0.28 -1.28 7.31
N PHE A 30 0.64 -2.35 8.01
CA PHE A 30 1.76 -3.19 7.65
C PHE A 30 1.35 -4.20 6.57
N ILE A 31 2.07 -4.18 5.46
CA ILE A 31 1.88 -5.08 4.33
C ILE A 31 3.10 -5.97 4.18
N ASP A 32 2.88 -7.26 3.99
CA ASP A 32 3.90 -8.28 3.69
C ASP A 32 3.52 -8.99 2.36
N PRO A 33 3.93 -8.44 1.20
CA PRO A 33 3.55 -8.99 -0.10
C PRO A 33 4.28 -10.29 -0.47
N ASN A 34 5.52 -10.45 0.01
CA ASN A 34 6.37 -11.62 -0.20
C ASN A 34 6.06 -12.76 0.75
N GLU A 35 5.26 -12.50 1.79
CA GLU A 35 4.92 -13.44 2.84
C GLU A 35 6.18 -13.95 3.58
N GLY A 36 5.98 -14.93 4.46
CA GLY A 36 7.05 -15.53 5.24
C GLY A 36 7.35 -14.76 6.51
N SER A 37 8.46 -14.04 6.55
CA SER A 37 8.93 -13.40 7.78
C SER A 37 8.32 -12.02 7.95
N LYS A 38 7.20 -11.92 8.69
CA LYS A 38 6.53 -10.65 9.06
C LYS A 38 7.40 -9.47 9.54
N ASN A 39 8.64 -9.73 9.94
CA ASN A 39 9.62 -8.71 10.35
C ASN A 39 10.09 -7.81 9.19
N ASP A 40 9.96 -8.25 7.93
CA ASP A 40 10.28 -7.44 6.74
C ASP A 40 9.08 -6.69 6.16
N ALA A 41 7.92 -6.79 6.81
CA ALA A 41 6.70 -6.09 6.42
C ALA A 41 6.91 -4.58 6.37
N VAL A 42 6.34 -3.95 5.34
CA VAL A 42 6.47 -2.53 5.07
C VAL A 42 5.26 -1.75 5.55
N LEU A 43 5.50 -0.59 6.17
CA LEU A 43 4.43 0.34 6.54
C LEU A 43 4.03 1.18 5.32
N VAL A 44 2.77 1.09 4.91
CA VAL A 44 2.24 1.83 3.75
C VAL A 44 0.93 2.51 4.12
N TYR A 45 0.51 3.49 3.32
CA TYR A 45 -0.82 4.06 3.43
C TYR A 45 -1.80 3.26 2.57
N CYS A 46 -2.94 2.86 3.12
CA CYS A 46 -4.01 2.21 2.40
C CYS A 46 -5.20 3.17 2.22
N LYS A 47 -5.56 3.47 0.96
CA LYS A 47 -6.83 4.14 0.61
C LYS A 47 -7.86 3.04 0.35
N LEU A 48 -8.36 2.44 1.43
CA LEU A 48 -9.28 1.29 1.44
C LEU A 48 -10.58 1.55 0.68
N THR A 49 -11.10 2.79 0.69
CA THR A 49 -12.27 3.17 -0.11
C THR A 49 -12.07 2.97 -1.61
N GLN A 50 -10.81 3.00 -2.08
CA GLN A 50 -10.41 2.77 -3.48
C GLN A 50 -9.60 1.48 -3.65
N ARG A 51 -9.43 0.70 -2.57
CA ARG A 51 -8.58 -0.50 -2.51
C ARG A 51 -7.12 -0.25 -2.96
N LEU A 52 -6.58 0.94 -2.74
CA LEU A 52 -5.23 1.30 -3.16
C LEU A 52 -4.18 1.04 -2.06
N THR A 53 -3.01 0.59 -2.49
CA THR A 53 -1.79 0.50 -1.69
C THR A 53 -0.84 1.62 -2.09
N CYS A 54 -0.52 2.50 -1.15
CA CYS A 54 0.25 3.72 -1.39
C CYS A 54 1.58 3.68 -0.66
N VAL A 55 2.65 3.54 -1.43
CA VAL A 55 4.02 3.43 -0.93
C VAL A 55 4.69 4.80 -0.91
N ASN A 56 5.49 5.07 0.13
CA ASN A 56 6.28 6.29 0.21
C ASN A 56 7.56 6.13 -0.63
N ALA A 57 7.88 7.14 -1.44
CA ALA A 57 9.14 7.20 -2.15
C ALA A 57 10.20 7.77 -1.20
N THR A 58 11.13 6.95 -0.71
CA THR A 58 12.26 7.45 0.06
C THR A 58 13.18 8.28 -0.84
N ASN A 59 13.49 9.50 -0.40
CA ASN A 59 14.25 10.53 -1.12
C ASN A 59 15.39 9.97 -1.99
N GLY A 60 15.24 10.09 -3.32
CA GLY A 60 16.35 10.20 -4.27
C GLY A 60 16.72 8.97 -5.12
N LEU A 61 16.23 7.76 -4.85
CA LEU A 61 16.59 6.57 -5.65
C LEU A 61 15.48 6.02 -6.55
N ILE A 62 14.30 6.61 -6.46
CA ILE A 62 13.26 6.41 -7.46
C ILE A 62 13.54 7.39 -8.60
N GLN A 63 14.43 7.01 -9.52
CA GLN A 63 14.48 7.67 -10.82
C GLN A 63 13.07 7.66 -11.39
N SER A 64 12.55 8.85 -11.70
CA SER A 64 11.27 9.08 -12.39
C SER A 64 11.11 8.24 -13.68
N HIS A 65 12.20 7.65 -14.18
CA HIS A 65 12.22 6.69 -15.28
C HIS A 65 11.83 5.23 -14.93
N MET A 66 11.86 4.80 -13.66
CA MET A 66 11.37 3.47 -13.24
C MET A 66 9.89 3.45 -12.86
N PHE A 67 9.30 4.60 -12.57
CA PHE A 67 7.87 4.77 -12.25
C PHE A 67 7.18 5.49 -13.40
N SER A 68 7.46 5.04 -14.62
CA SER A 68 6.60 5.38 -15.74
C SER A 68 5.20 4.88 -15.42
N LYS A 69 4.20 5.79 -15.49
CA LYS A 69 2.76 5.49 -15.41
C LYS A 69 2.33 4.33 -16.33
N ASN A 70 3.22 3.88 -17.25
CA ASN A 70 3.00 2.81 -18.22
C ASN A 70 3.96 1.60 -18.12
N ARG A 71 4.84 1.47 -17.11
CA ARG A 71 5.78 0.32 -17.03
C ARG A 71 6.07 -0.22 -15.63
N ILE A 72 5.07 -0.35 -14.78
CA ILE A 72 5.21 -1.27 -13.65
C ILE A 72 4.04 -2.24 -13.61
N HIS A 73 4.33 -3.52 -13.85
CA HIS A 73 3.46 -4.66 -13.57
C HIS A 73 3.35 -4.88 -12.04
N TYR A 74 3.14 -3.80 -11.28
CA TYR A 74 2.58 -3.88 -9.95
C TYR A 74 1.07 -3.75 -10.15
N GLY A 75 0.28 -4.70 -9.64
CA GLY A 75 -1.15 -4.81 -9.94
C GLY A 75 -1.87 -3.47 -9.86
N LYS A 76 -2.93 -3.29 -10.66
CA LYS A 76 -3.66 -2.02 -10.96
C LYS A 76 -3.94 -1.06 -9.77
N ASN A 77 -3.78 -1.52 -8.53
CA ASN A 77 -4.10 -0.83 -7.27
C ASN A 77 -2.89 -0.25 -6.49
N ILE A 78 -1.67 -0.24 -7.05
CA ILE A 78 -0.51 0.40 -6.40
C ILE A 78 -0.35 1.85 -6.90
N ARG A 79 -0.11 2.79 -5.97
CA ARG A 79 0.14 4.23 -6.26
C ARG A 79 1.29 4.76 -5.41
N LEU A 80 1.93 5.84 -5.84
CA LEU A 80 2.85 6.58 -4.97
C LEU A 80 2.04 7.48 -4.02
N LEU A 81 2.50 7.63 -2.78
CA LEU A 81 1.79 8.48 -1.81
C LEU A 81 1.70 9.94 -2.28
N GLY A 82 2.71 10.44 -3.00
CA GLY A 82 2.68 11.77 -3.61
C GLY A 82 1.59 11.95 -4.67
N ASP A 83 1.17 10.88 -5.36
CA ASP A 83 0.09 10.94 -6.35
C ASP A 83 -1.28 11.16 -5.68
N LEU A 84 -1.46 10.69 -4.44
CA LEU A 84 -2.70 10.93 -3.69
C LEU A 84 -2.84 12.39 -3.26
N GLN A 85 -1.74 13.05 -2.89
CA GLN A 85 -1.76 14.44 -2.42
C GLN A 85 -2.12 15.42 -3.54
N GLN A 86 -1.85 15.08 -4.82
CA GLN A 86 -2.32 15.88 -5.97
C GLN A 86 -3.82 15.70 -6.27
N SER A 87 -4.46 14.66 -5.73
CA SER A 87 -5.86 14.32 -6.01
C SER A 87 -6.87 14.87 -4.98
N GLU A 88 -6.40 15.56 -3.94
CA GLU A 88 -7.24 16.11 -2.85
C GLU A 88 -7.26 17.65 -2.84
N VAL A 89 -6.83 18.29 -3.94
CA VAL A 89 -7.02 19.74 -4.19
C VAL A 89 -8.22 19.93 -5.11
N LEU A 90 -9.39 20.08 -4.50
CA LEU A 90 -10.54 20.84 -5.00
C LEU A 90 -10.99 21.79 -3.90
#